data_AF-A0A317U158-F1
#
_entry.id   AF-A0A317U158-F1
#
_cell.length_a   1.000
_cell.length_b   1.000
_cell.length_c   1.000
_cell.angle_alpha   90.00
_cell.angle_beta   90.00
_cell.angle_gamma   90.00
#
_symmetry.space_group_name_H-M   'P 1'
#
loop_
_entity.id
_entity.type
_entity.pdbx_description
1 polymer ?
#
loop_
_entity_poly.entity_id
_entity_poly.type
_entity_poly.pdbx_seq_one_letter_code
_entity_poly.pdbx_strand_id
1 'polypeptide(L)'
;MKIQISLKGQTNKEYAQPDQDGDRLDYLSWCLHAANKALEQKKPLWAVEEVFIKLLEKNSQTNMLYNLGPAKYKELLNRLADIQKGKVQFSSMVLKGLDTDGLILIELQQSDKSLKMEDTEANANASLIFK
;
A
#
# COMPACT_ATOMS: atom_id res chain seq x y z
N MET A 1 -3.39 8.23 -9.40
CA MET A 1 -2.52 7.92 -8.23
C MET A 1 -1.97 6.50 -8.38
N LYS A 2 -0.72 6.25 -7.97
CA LYS A 2 -0.12 4.91 -7.91
C LYS A 2 -0.12 4.42 -6.46
N ILE A 3 -0.60 3.20 -6.25
CA ILE A 3 -0.59 2.49 -4.97
C ILE A 3 0.29 1.27 -5.17
N GLN A 4 1.25 1.07 -4.28
CA GLN A 4 2.13 -0.08 -4.27
C GLN A 4 2.10 -0.72 -2.89
N ILE A 5 1.99 -2.04 -2.85
CA ILE A 5 1.95 -2.82 -1.61
C ILE A 5 2.96 -3.94 -1.74
N SER A 6 3.78 -4.15 -0.71
CA SER A 6 4.76 -5.23 -0.70
C SER A 6 5.13 -5.72 0.70
N LEU A 7 5.80 -6.87 0.78
CA LEU A 7 6.42 -7.32 2.03
C LEU A 7 7.73 -6.57 2.29
N LYS A 8 7.79 -5.91 3.45
CA LYS A 8 8.94 -5.12 3.89
C LYS A 8 10.05 -6.03 4.41
N GLY A 9 11.27 -5.81 3.91
CA GLY A 9 12.49 -6.41 4.46
C GLY A 9 12.76 -7.84 4.02
N GLN A 10 11.91 -8.42 3.16
CA GLN A 10 12.27 -9.64 2.44
C GLN A 10 13.22 -9.31 1.28
N THR A 11 14.21 -10.17 1.06
CA THR A 11 15.17 -10.05 -0.06
C THR A 11 14.47 -10.08 -1.41
N ASN A 12 13.39 -10.86 -1.51
CA ASN A 12 12.47 -10.89 -2.64
C ASN A 12 11.15 -10.25 -2.21
N LYS A 13 11.04 -8.92 -2.32
CA LYS A 13 9.78 -8.23 -2.03
C LYS A 13 8.66 -8.84 -2.87
N GLU A 14 7.62 -9.37 -2.23
CA GLU A 14 6.38 -9.75 -2.90
C GLU A 14 5.60 -8.48 -3.21
N TYR A 15 5.25 -8.23 -4.47
CA TYR A 15 4.54 -7.03 -4.91
C TYR A 15 3.11 -7.37 -5.28
N ALA A 16 2.18 -6.60 -4.72
CA ALA A 16 0.77 -6.81 -4.99
C ALA A 16 0.37 -6.34 -6.40
N GLN A 17 -0.44 -7.15 -7.07
CA GLN A 17 -1.22 -6.78 -8.26
C GLN A 17 -2.69 -6.55 -7.84
N PRO A 18 -3.33 -5.42 -8.17
CA PRO A 18 -4.73 -5.21 -7.80
C PRO A 18 -5.66 -6.22 -8.48
N ASP A 19 -6.15 -7.22 -7.74
CA ASP A 19 -7.09 -8.23 -8.22
C ASP A 19 -8.28 -8.40 -7.26
N GLN A 20 -9.50 -8.40 -7.80
CA GLN A 20 -10.73 -8.61 -7.04
C GLN A 20 -10.90 -10.07 -6.60
N ASP A 21 -10.43 -11.00 -7.42
CA ASP A 21 -10.52 -12.44 -7.15
C ASP A 21 -9.20 -12.99 -6.58
N GLY A 22 -8.19 -12.13 -6.47
CA GLY A 22 -6.92 -12.43 -5.82
C GLY A 22 -7.05 -12.57 -4.30
N ASP A 23 -5.95 -12.98 -3.67
CA ASP A 23 -5.85 -13.15 -2.22
C ASP A 23 -4.89 -12.11 -1.62
N ARG A 24 -4.82 -12.08 -0.27
CA ARG A 24 -3.71 -11.45 0.44
C ARG A 24 -3.46 -9.99 0.01
N LEU A 25 -2.23 -9.66 -0.39
CA LEU A 25 -1.81 -8.31 -0.74
C LEU A 25 -2.52 -7.80 -2.00
N ASP A 26 -2.84 -8.69 -2.94
CA ASP A 26 -3.51 -8.39 -4.21
C ASP A 26 -4.93 -7.87 -3.96
N TYR A 27 -5.67 -8.57 -3.09
CA TYR A 27 -7.01 -8.15 -2.68
C TYR A 27 -6.99 -6.83 -1.90
N LEU A 28 -6.03 -6.66 -1.00
CA LEU A 28 -5.86 -5.39 -0.26
C LEU A 28 -5.55 -4.23 -1.22
N SER A 29 -4.68 -4.48 -2.20
CA SER A 29 -4.33 -3.51 -3.25
C SER A 29 -5.57 -3.10 -4.03
N TRP A 30 -6.38 -4.07 -4.46
CA TRP A 30 -7.65 -3.83 -5.14
C TRP A 30 -8.63 -2.98 -4.30
N CYS A 31 -8.79 -3.29 -3.01
CA CYS A 31 -9.64 -2.53 -2.10
C CYS A 31 -9.19 -1.06 -1.99
N LEU A 32 -7.89 -0.81 -1.87
CA LEU A 32 -7.33 0.54 -1.78
C LEU A 32 -7.48 1.32 -3.09
N HIS A 33 -7.36 0.64 -4.23
CA HIS A 33 -7.66 1.22 -5.54
C HIS A 33 -9.14 1.61 -5.67
N ALA A 34 -10.06 0.78 -5.20
CA ALA A 34 -11.49 1.09 -5.18
C ALA A 34 -11.80 2.30 -4.29
N ALA A 35 -11.18 2.38 -3.10
CA ALA A 35 -11.30 3.53 -2.21
C ALA A 35 -10.75 4.83 -2.84
N ASN A 36 -9.59 4.75 -3.51
CA ASN A 36 -9.05 5.90 -4.24
C ASN A 36 -10.01 6.37 -5.34
N LYS A 37 -10.58 5.46 -6.13
CA LYS A 37 -11.56 5.80 -7.16
C LYS A 37 -12.81 6.48 -6.57
N ALA A 38 -13.24 6.05 -5.39
CA ALA A 38 -14.34 6.69 -4.68
C ALA A 38 -14.00 8.12 -4.23
N LEU A 39 -12.77 8.37 -3.79
CA LEU A 39 -12.28 9.72 -3.47
C LEU A 39 -12.20 10.62 -4.72
N GLU A 40 -11.75 10.09 -5.87
CA GLU A 40 -11.73 10.80 -7.16
C GLU A 40 -13.14 11.21 -7.61
N GLN A 41 -14.16 10.40 -7.29
CA GLN A 41 -15.57 10.72 -7.47
C GLN A 41 -16.12 11.74 -6.45
N LYS A 42 -15.25 12.37 -5.66
CA LYS A 42 -15.58 13.36 -4.63
C LYS A 42 -16.53 12.84 -3.55
N LYS A 43 -16.54 11.52 -3.29
CA LYS A 43 -17.32 10.96 -2.19
C LYS A 43 -16.74 11.44 -0.85
N PRO A 44 -17.57 11.70 0.16
CA PRO A 44 -17.09 12.06 1.48
C PRO A 44 -16.35 10.87 2.12
N LEU A 45 -15.35 11.17 2.98
CA LEU A 45 -14.46 10.16 3.54
C LEU A 45 -15.20 9.04 4.29
N TRP A 46 -16.27 9.37 5.02
CA TRP A 46 -17.09 8.37 5.73
C TRP A 46 -17.72 7.36 4.77
N ALA A 47 -18.16 7.78 3.59
CA ALA A 47 -18.75 6.88 2.59
C ALA A 47 -17.69 6.01 1.91
N VAL A 48 -16.47 6.55 1.73
CA VAL A 48 -15.33 5.77 1.25
C VAL A 48 -14.93 4.72 2.28
N GLU A 49 -14.93 5.07 3.56
CA GLU A 49 -14.66 4.15 4.67
C GLU A 49 -15.67 3.01 4.71
N GLU A 50 -16.97 3.30 4.61
CA GLU A 50 -18.01 2.25 4.55
C GLU A 50 -17.83 1.30 3.36
N VAL A 51 -17.50 1.83 2.18
CA VAL A 51 -17.24 0.99 0.99
C VAL A 51 -16.02 0.11 1.23
N PHE A 52 -14.93 0.68 1.74
CA PHE A 52 -13.69 -0.04 1.98
C PHE A 52 -13.87 -1.18 2.99
N ILE A 53 -14.57 -0.92 4.11
CA ILE A 53 -14.90 -1.94 5.11
C ILE A 53 -15.74 -3.06 4.50
N LYS A 54 -16.80 -2.72 3.76
CA LYS A 54 -17.66 -3.72 3.11
C LYS A 54 -16.91 -4.58 2.10
N LEU A 55 -15.91 -4.03 1.41
CA LEU A 55 -15.06 -4.81 0.49
C LEU A 55 -14.17 -5.77 1.28
N LEU A 56 -13.47 -5.29 2.32
CA LEU A 56 -12.64 -6.16 3.16
C LEU A 56 -13.44 -7.28 3.87
N GLU A 57 -14.68 -7.03 4.24
CA GLU A 57 -15.56 -8.04 4.84
C GLU A 57 -15.93 -9.17 3.86
N LYS A 58 -15.95 -8.91 2.55
CA LYS A 58 -16.23 -9.95 1.54
C LYS A 58 -15.10 -10.98 1.42
N ASN A 59 -13.87 -10.59 1.76
CA ASN A 59 -12.73 -11.49 1.86
C ASN A 59 -12.16 -11.41 3.28
N SER A 60 -12.90 -12.03 4.21
CA SER A 60 -12.59 -12.01 5.65
C SER A 60 -11.20 -12.56 5.97
N GLN A 61 -10.66 -13.44 5.12
CA GLN A 61 -9.27 -13.89 5.21
C GLN A 61 -8.31 -12.70 5.14
N THR A 62 -8.41 -11.81 4.15
CA THR A 62 -7.48 -10.67 4.03
C THR A 62 -7.50 -9.75 5.26
N ASN A 63 -8.68 -9.49 5.84
CA ASN A 63 -8.82 -8.71 7.06
C ASN A 63 -8.17 -9.41 8.28
N MET A 64 -8.47 -10.70 8.45
CA MET A 64 -7.91 -11.51 9.54
C MET A 64 -6.39 -11.68 9.42
N LEU A 65 -5.87 -11.88 8.20
CA LEU A 65 -4.45 -12.14 7.95
C LEU A 65 -3.61 -10.91 8.32
N TYR A 66 -4.06 -9.69 8.04
CA TYR A 66 -3.21 -8.50 8.20
C TYR A 66 -3.48 -7.67 9.45
N ASN A 67 -4.28 -8.21 10.38
CA ASN A 67 -4.69 -7.53 11.60
C ASN A 67 -5.08 -6.06 11.31
N LEU A 68 -5.85 -5.88 10.23
CA LEU A 68 -6.25 -4.57 9.80
C LEU A 68 -7.48 -4.20 10.63
N GLY A 69 -7.31 -3.28 11.58
CA GLY A 69 -8.39 -2.79 12.42
C GLY A 69 -8.97 -1.48 11.90
N PRO A 70 -10.14 -1.04 12.42
CA PRO A 70 -10.76 0.24 12.10
C PRO A 70 -9.81 1.44 12.10
N ALA A 71 -8.89 1.51 13.07
CA ALA A 71 -7.91 2.58 13.16
C ALA A 71 -6.93 2.59 11.96
N LYS A 72 -6.45 1.42 11.53
CA LYS A 72 -5.51 1.30 10.41
C LYS A 72 -6.18 1.64 9.08
N TYR A 73 -7.44 1.22 8.89
CA TYR A 73 -8.23 1.60 7.71
C TYR A 73 -8.38 3.11 7.60
N LYS A 74 -8.79 3.77 8.69
CA LYS A 74 -8.91 5.23 8.73
C LYS A 74 -7.60 5.91 8.39
N GLU A 75 -6.48 5.43 8.92
CA GLU A 75 -5.18 6.01 8.62
C GLU A 75 -4.81 5.89 7.14
N LEU A 76 -5.00 4.71 6.53
CA LEU A 76 -4.76 4.52 5.09
C LEU A 76 -5.66 5.43 4.25
N LEU A 77 -6.95 5.47 4.53
CA LEU A 77 -7.93 6.28 3.80
C LEU A 77 -7.64 7.78 3.95
N ASN A 78 -7.22 8.23 5.12
CA ASN A 78 -6.79 9.62 5.33
C ASN A 78 -5.55 9.97 4.50
N ARG A 79 -4.55 9.08 4.44
CA ARG A 79 -3.36 9.29 3.61
C ARG A 79 -3.71 9.35 2.11
N LEU A 80 -4.62 8.48 1.63
CA LEU A 80 -5.14 8.56 0.26
C LEU A 80 -5.83 9.91 0.00
N ALA A 81 -6.68 10.34 0.94
CA ALA A 81 -7.41 11.61 0.83
C ALA A 81 -6.48 12.84 0.88
N ASP A 82 -5.43 12.81 1.69
CA ASP A 82 -4.46 13.89 1.79
C ASP A 82 -3.61 14.01 0.51
N ILE A 83 -3.28 12.88 -0.14
CA ILE A 83 -2.65 12.88 -1.46
C ILE A 83 -3.59 13.46 -2.52
N GLN A 84 -4.85 13.01 -2.57
CA GLN A 84 -5.85 13.52 -3.53
C GLN A 84 -6.12 15.02 -3.36
N LYS A 85 -6.02 15.54 -2.13
CA LYS A 85 -6.14 16.98 -1.84
C LYS A 85 -4.86 17.77 -2.10
N GLY A 86 -3.79 17.12 -2.54
CA GLY A 86 -2.50 17.77 -2.80
C GLY A 86 -1.77 18.24 -1.55
N LYS A 87 -2.15 17.78 -0.35
CA LYS A 87 -1.44 18.13 0.90
C LYS A 87 -0.06 17.49 0.95
N VAL A 88 0.07 16.29 0.41
CA VAL A 88 1.32 15.53 0.29
C VAL A 88 1.38 14.85 -1.09
N GLN A 89 2.57 14.67 -1.64
CA GLN A 89 2.75 13.99 -2.94
C GLN A 89 2.99 12.48 -2.80
N PHE A 90 3.46 12.06 -1.63
CA PHE A 90 3.85 10.69 -1.31
C PHE A 90 3.59 10.39 0.16
N SER A 91 3.23 9.15 0.47
CA SER A 91 3.11 8.64 1.83
C SER A 91 3.46 7.16 1.85
N SER A 92 4.17 6.71 2.88
CA SER A 92 4.37 5.29 3.17
C SER A 92 3.85 4.93 4.56
N MET A 93 3.37 3.70 4.70
CA MET A 93 2.91 3.12 5.96
C MET A 93 3.40 1.69 6.07
N VAL A 94 3.87 1.33 7.26
CA VAL A 94 4.25 -0.04 7.58
C VAL A 94 3.21 -0.65 8.48
N LEU A 95 2.65 -1.78 8.07
CA LEU A 95 1.67 -2.53 8.83
C LEU A 95 2.28 -3.82 9.31
N LYS A 96 1.92 -4.24 10.52
CA LYS A 96 2.21 -5.60 10.97
C LYS A 96 1.28 -6.56 10.22
N GLY A 97 1.84 -7.39 9.35
CA GLY A 97 1.15 -8.53 8.74
C GLY A 97 1.18 -9.76 9.63
N LEU A 98 0.90 -10.93 9.06
CA LEU A 98 1.07 -12.21 9.76
C LEU A 98 2.54 -12.49 10.12
N ASP A 99 2.75 -13.41 11.06
CA ASP A 99 4.09 -13.92 11.38
C ASP A 99 4.79 -14.55 10.15
N THR A 100 4.04 -15.13 9.20
CA THR A 100 4.59 -15.72 7.96
C THR A 100 4.96 -14.69 6.89
N ASP A 101 4.24 -13.56 6.87
CA ASP A 101 4.35 -12.57 5.80
C ASP A 101 5.26 -11.41 6.25
N GLY A 102 5.37 -11.18 7.56
CA GLY A 102 6.20 -10.14 8.15
C GLY A 102 5.53 -8.76 8.09
N LEU A 103 6.35 -7.72 7.98
CA LEU A 103 5.86 -6.35 7.89
C LEU A 103 5.41 -6.05 6.45
N ILE A 104 4.28 -5.38 6.27
CA ILE A 104 3.78 -4.95 4.96
C ILE A 104 4.12 -3.47 4.78
N LEU A 105 4.70 -3.11 3.65
CA LEU A 105 4.94 -1.73 3.24
C LEU A 105 3.89 -1.32 2.20
N ILE A 106 3.13 -0.28 2.51
CA ILE A 106 2.20 0.38 1.58
C ILE A 106 2.80 1.73 1.21
N GLU A 107 2.96 1.97 -0.09
CA GLU A 107 3.47 3.20 -0.67
C GLU A 107 2.40 3.81 -1.57
N LEU A 108 2.09 5.08 -1.33
CA LEU A 108 1.07 5.84 -2.01
C LEU A 108 1.73 7.06 -2.67
N GLN A 109 1.50 7.26 -3.97
CA GLN A 109 2.13 8.34 -4.71
C GLN A 109 1.20 8.96 -5.75
N GLN A 110 1.24 10.27 -5.90
CA GLN A 110 0.62 10.95 -7.03
C GLN A 110 1.34 10.55 -8.34
N SER A 111 0.57 10.20 -9.37
CA SER A 111 1.00 9.45 -10.57
C SER A 111 2.02 10.15 -11.49
N ASP A 112 2.44 11.39 -11.18
CA ASP A 112 3.31 12.20 -12.05
C ASP A 112 4.81 11.93 -11.84
N LYS A 113 5.16 11.04 -10.90
CA LYS A 113 6.53 10.61 -10.66
C LYS A 113 6.57 9.08 -10.68
N SER A 114 7.39 8.51 -11.54
CA SER A 114 7.64 7.08 -11.55
C SER A 114 8.15 6.63 -10.18
N LEU A 115 7.55 5.56 -9.66
CA LEU A 115 8.02 4.87 -8.46
C LEU A 115 9.34 4.20 -8.84
N LYS A 116 10.45 4.95 -8.79
CA LYS A 116 11.77 4.36 -8.76
C LYS A 116 11.92 3.79 -7.37
N MET A 117 11.64 2.51 -7.26
CA MET A 117 12.19 1.75 -6.16
C MET A 117 13.70 1.80 -6.34
N GLU A 118 14.39 2.48 -5.44
CA GLU A 118 15.80 2.22 -5.25
C GLU A 118 15.89 0.78 -4.76
N ASP A 119 16.11 -0.13 -5.69
CA ASP A 119 16.89 -1.32 -5.37
C ASP A 119 18.16 -0.78 -4.75
N THR A 120 18.36 -1.13 -3.49
CA THR A 120 19.62 -0.89 -2.81
C THR A 120 20.67 -1.62 -3.63
N GLU A 121 21.36 -0.89 -4.51
CA GLU A 121 22.64 -1.33 -5.06
C GLU A 121 23.52 -1.57 -3.84
N ALA A 122 23.61 -2.85 -3.47
CA ALA A 122 24.57 -3.32 -2.52
C ALA A 122 25.95 -2.94 -3.06
N ASN A 123 26.57 -1.97 -2.39
CA ASN A 123 28.00 -1.84 -2.15
C ASN A 123 28.89 -2.66 -3.11
N ALA A 124 29.34 -2.01 -4.18
CA ALA A 124 30.59 -2.38 -4.85
C ALA A 124 31.52 -1.16 -4.92
N ASN A 125 31.67 -0.45 -3.80
CA ASN A 125 32.83 0.39 -3.57
C ASN A 125 34.00 -0.51 -3.11
N ALA A 126 34.64 -1.16 -4.08
CA ALA A 126 36.02 -1.61 -3.91
C ALA A 126 36.90 -0.78 -4.86
N SER A 127 37.21 0.44 -4.42
CA SER A 127 38.36 1.17 -4.91
C SER A 127 39.62 0.36 -4.60
N LEU A 128 40.34 -0.06 -5.64
CA LEU A 128 41.79 -0.30 -5.56
C LEU A 128 42.43 0.17 -6.87
N ILE A 129 42.60 1.48 -6.97
CA ILE A 129 43.63 2.09 -7.80
C ILE A 129 44.92 1.98 -6.97
N PHE A 130 45.86 1.15 -7.40
CA PHE A 130 47.27 1.33 -7.05
C PHE A 130 47.99 1.95 -8.25
N LYS A 131 48.77 2.98 -7.94
CA LYS A 131 49.58 3.79 -8.85
C LYS A 131 50.60 2.97 -9.64
#